data_AF-A0A1B7WBE8-F1
#
_entry.id   AF-A0A1B7WBE8-F1
#
_cell.length_a   1.000
_cell.length_b   1.000
_cell.length_c   1.000
_cell.angle_alpha   90.00
_cell.angle_beta   90.00
_cell.angle_gamma   90.00
#
_symmetry.space_group_name_H-M   'P 1'
#
loop_
_entity.id
_entity.type
_entity.pdbx_description
1 polymer ?
#
loop_
_entity_poly.entity_id
_entity_poly.type
_entity_poly.pdbx_seq_one_letter_code
_entity_poly.pdbx_strand_id
1 'polypeptide(L)'
;TDWGEKNLPQLGNTTLDCIHQSMILFAAGRSEALKRFLVDEGAGKDQRFWGLAQALSALYPTVTDEKRWVDGVLARKKGLGF
;
A
#
# COMPACT_ATOMS: atom_id res chain seq x y z
N THR A 1 26.72 6.73 5.23
CA THR A 1 25.78 5.73 5.78
C THR A 1 24.96 5.22 4.64
N ASP A 2 25.19 3.95 4.34
CA ASP A 2 24.78 3.21 3.16
C ASP A 2 23.26 3.12 3.03
N TRP A 3 22.70 3.70 1.96
CA TRP A 3 21.32 3.47 1.51
C TRP A 3 21.28 2.47 0.34
N GLY A 4 22.37 1.73 0.12
CA GLY A 4 22.45 0.62 -0.83
C GLY A 4 21.76 -0.63 -0.30
N GLU A 5 20.93 -1.24 -1.15
CA GLU A 5 20.57 -2.67 -1.07
C GLU A 5 19.85 -3.17 0.19
N LYS A 6 19.01 -2.36 0.84
CA LYS A 6 18.04 -2.92 1.78
C LYS A 6 16.88 -3.54 1.00
N ASN A 7 17.01 -4.85 0.71
CA ASN A 7 15.98 -5.83 0.34
C ASN A 7 14.75 -5.23 -0.37
N LEU A 8 14.60 -5.53 -1.67
CA LEU A 8 13.28 -5.43 -2.31
C LEU A 8 12.28 -6.09 -1.36
N PRO A 9 11.30 -5.35 -0.82
CA PRO A 9 10.53 -5.86 0.28
C PRO A 9 9.70 -7.03 -0.26
N GLN A 10 10.05 -8.24 0.18
CA GLN A 10 9.23 -9.42 -0.04
C GLN A 10 7.79 -9.08 0.33
N LEU A 11 6.83 -9.63 -0.42
CA LEU A 11 5.41 -9.45 -0.10
C LEU A 11 5.22 -9.62 1.42
N GLY A 12 4.57 -8.64 2.06
CA GLY A 12 4.29 -8.73 3.49
C GLY A 12 3.60 -10.07 3.80
N ASN A 13 4.02 -10.73 4.89
CA ASN A 13 3.55 -12.08 5.22
C ASN A 13 2.03 -12.16 5.39
N THR A 14 1.39 -11.04 5.73
CA THR A 14 -0.06 -10.91 5.81
C THR A 14 -0.59 -9.82 4.89
N THR A 15 -1.90 -9.84 4.64
CA THR A 15 -2.61 -8.76 3.94
C THR A 15 -2.41 -7.41 4.66
N LEU A 16 -2.35 -7.41 5.98
CA LEU A 16 -2.13 -6.20 6.77
C LEU A 16 -0.72 -5.63 6.55
N ASP A 17 0.30 -6.47 6.48
CA ASP A 17 1.68 -6.06 6.21
C ASP A 17 1.80 -5.44 4.81
N CYS A 18 1.14 -6.06 3.81
CA CYS A 18 1.10 -5.52 2.45
C CYS A 18 0.44 -4.13 2.40
N ILE A 19 -0.65 -3.92 3.15
CA ILE A 19 -1.32 -2.62 3.22
C ILE A 19 -0.41 -1.58 3.88
N HIS A 20 0.21 -1.90 5.01
CA HIS A 20 1.13 -0.99 5.68
C HIS A 20 2.32 -0.61 4.79
N GLN A 21 2.89 -1.57 4.08
CA GLN A 21 3.97 -1.32 3.14
C GLN A 21 3.52 -0.39 1.99
N SER A 22 2.30 -0.58 1.48
CA SER A 22 1.70 0.31 0.48
C SER A 22 1.52 1.72 1.02
N MET A 23 1.06 1.86 2.27
CA MET A 23 0.91 3.15 2.95
C MET A 23 2.26 3.86 3.10
N ILE A 24 3.32 3.14 3.47
CA ILE A 24 4.68 3.69 3.59
C ILE A 24 5.20 4.17 2.22
N LEU A 25 5.03 3.38 1.17
CA LEU A 25 5.44 3.75 -0.19
C LEU A 25 4.67 5.00 -0.68
N PHE A 26 3.38 5.07 -0.37
CA PHE A 26 2.55 6.24 -0.68
C PHE A 26 3.01 7.48 0.10
N ALA A 27 3.22 7.36 1.41
CA ALA A 27 3.66 8.44 2.29
C ALA A 27 5.03 9.01 1.85
N ALA A 28 5.92 8.14 1.38
CA ALA A 28 7.24 8.51 0.85
C ALA A 28 7.21 9.08 -0.59
N GLY A 29 6.03 9.24 -1.21
CA GLY A 29 5.89 9.74 -2.58
C GLY A 29 6.42 8.78 -3.66
N ARG A 30 6.70 7.52 -3.33
CA ARG A 30 7.33 6.54 -4.22
C ARG A 30 6.31 5.86 -5.14
N SER A 31 5.70 6.64 -6.02
CA SER A 31 4.57 6.18 -6.87
C SER A 31 4.91 4.97 -7.76
N GLU A 32 6.09 4.93 -8.40
CA GLU A 32 6.49 3.77 -9.21
C GLU A 32 6.78 2.53 -8.38
N ALA A 33 7.41 2.68 -7.21
CA ALA A 33 7.63 1.54 -6.32
C ALA A 33 6.30 0.98 -5.79
N LEU A 34 5.34 1.86 -5.47
CA LEU A 34 3.97 1.46 -5.09
C LEU A 34 3.27 0.71 -6.23
N LYS A 35 3.39 1.19 -7.47
CA LYS A 35 2.83 0.50 -8.64
C LYS A 35 3.43 -0.88 -8.82
N ARG A 36 4.76 -1.00 -8.80
CA ARG A 36 5.47 -2.29 -8.90
C ARG A 36 5.01 -3.25 -7.80
N PHE A 37 4.91 -2.78 -6.57
CA PHE A 37 4.47 -3.59 -5.45
C PHE A 37 3.02 -4.10 -5.62
N LEU A 38 2.10 -3.23 -6.02
CA LEU A 38 0.69 -3.59 -6.18
C LEU A 38 0.46 -4.51 -7.40
N VAL A 39 1.16 -4.27 -8.51
CA VAL A 39 0.89 -4.93 -9.80
C VAL A 39 1.86 -6.08 -10.07
N ASP A 40 3.15 -5.79 -10.11
CA ASP A 40 4.18 -6.73 -10.55
C ASP A 40 4.45 -7.78 -9.48
N GLU A 41 4.61 -7.33 -8.23
CA GLU A 41 4.79 -8.21 -7.07
C GLU A 41 3.45 -8.84 -6.63
N GLY A 42 2.33 -8.23 -7.03
CA GLY A 42 1.00 -8.85 -6.96
C GLY A 42 0.23 -8.61 -5.67
N ALA A 43 0.65 -7.70 -4.80
CA ALA A 43 -0.07 -7.38 -3.57
C ALA A 43 -1.52 -6.92 -3.82
N GLY A 44 -1.77 -6.20 -4.93
CA GLY A 44 -3.09 -5.72 -5.32
C GLY A 44 -3.97 -6.75 -6.06
N LYS A 45 -3.43 -7.94 -6.38
CA LYS A 45 -4.19 -9.01 -7.06
C LYS A 45 -5.17 -9.72 -6.14
N ASP A 46 -4.89 -9.72 -4.83
CA ASP A 46 -5.77 -10.32 -3.83
C ASP A 46 -6.90 -9.35 -3.45
N GLN A 47 -8.16 -9.74 -3.67
CA GLN A 47 -9.31 -8.90 -3.29
C GLN A 47 -9.38 -8.63 -1.77
N ARG A 48 -8.82 -9.51 -0.94
CA ARG A 48 -8.74 -9.30 0.53
C ARG A 48 -7.92 -8.07 0.88
N PHE A 49 -6.92 -7.71 0.05
CA PHE A 49 -6.15 -6.47 0.20
C PHE A 49 -7.07 -5.26 0.17
N TRP A 50 -7.90 -5.15 -0.87
CA TRP A 50 -8.80 -4.02 -1.05
C TRP A 50 -9.90 -3.98 0.01
N GLY A 51 -10.44 -5.14 0.38
CA GLY A 51 -11.42 -5.25 1.45
C GLY A 51 -10.88 -4.77 2.80
N LEU A 52 -9.69 -5.22 3.18
CA LEU A 52 -9.05 -4.81 4.44
C LEU A 52 -8.63 -3.34 4.41
N ALA A 53 -8.09 -2.84 3.30
CA ALA A 53 -7.75 -1.41 3.15
C ALA A 53 -9.00 -0.53 3.28
N GLN A 54 -10.13 -0.95 2.71
CA GLN A 54 -11.41 -0.24 2.85
C GLN A 54 -11.92 -0.25 4.29
N ALA A 55 -11.78 -1.36 5.02
CA ALA A 55 -12.15 -1.44 6.43
C ALA A 55 -11.27 -0.53 7.30
N LEU A 56 -9.96 -0.54 7.09
CA LEU A 56 -9.02 0.34 7.80
C LEU A 56 -9.32 1.83 7.52
N SER A 57 -9.59 2.18 6.26
CA SER A 57 -10.03 3.51 5.86
C SER A 57 -11.30 3.98 6.60
N ALA A 58 -12.25 3.08 6.87
CA ALA A 58 -13.46 3.40 7.60
C ALA A 58 -13.25 3.54 9.12
N LEU A 59 -12.19 2.90 9.66
CA LEU A 59 -11.88 2.89 11.09
C LEU A 59 -10.91 4.01 11.51
N TYR A 60 -10.04 4.48 10.62
CA TYR A 60 -9.11 5.56 10.96
C TYR A 60 -9.81 6.92 11.11
N PRO A 61 -9.48 7.71 12.15
CA PRO A 61 -10.01 9.06 12.28
C PRO A 61 -9.60 9.94 11.10
N THR A 62 -10.49 10.84 10.68
CA THR A 62 -10.32 11.65 9.46
C THR A 62 -9.10 12.57 9.46
N VAL A 63 -8.58 12.92 10.64
CA VAL A 63 -7.46 13.85 10.82
C VAL A 63 -6.09 13.17 10.82
N THR A 64 -6.02 11.84 10.74
CA THR A 64 -4.74 11.12 10.83
C THR A 64 -4.07 10.94 9.48
N ASP A 65 -2.74 10.88 9.50
CA ASP A 65 -1.96 10.58 8.30
C ASP A 65 -2.25 9.16 7.78
N GLU A 66 -2.48 8.20 8.67
CA GLU A 66 -2.84 6.82 8.30
C GLU A 66 -4.09 6.78 7.45
N LYS A 67 -5.12 7.57 7.80
CA LYS A 67 -6.33 7.72 6.99
C LYS A 67 -6.01 8.26 5.60
N ARG A 68 -5.22 9.34 5.53
CA ARG A 68 -4.80 9.95 4.26
C ARG A 68 -4.01 8.97 3.40
N TRP A 69 -3.13 8.17 4.00
CA TRP A 69 -2.30 7.21 3.28
C TRP A 69 -3.10 6.04 2.73
N VAL A 70 -3.99 5.42 3.53
CA VAL A 70 -4.81 4.30 3.06
C VAL A 70 -5.80 4.75 1.98
N ASP A 71 -6.39 5.95 2.10
CA ASP A 71 -7.25 6.53 1.06
C ASP A 71 -6.46 6.80 -0.22
N GLY A 72 -5.21 7.26 -0.08
CA GLY A 72 -4.27 7.42 -1.18
C GLY A 72 -3.96 6.12 -1.91
N VAL A 73 -3.76 5.01 -1.17
CA VAL A 73 -3.58 3.67 -1.75
C VAL A 73 -4.86 3.19 -2.45
N LEU A 74 -6.03 3.35 -1.82
CA LEU A 74 -7.32 2.98 -2.41
C LEU A 74 -7.60 3.73 -3.71
N ALA A 75 -7.23 5.01 -3.80
CA ALA A 75 -7.36 5.80 -5.02
C ALA A 75 -6.55 5.23 -6.20
N ARG A 76 -5.45 4.51 -5.93
CA ARG A 76 -4.65 3.84 -6.97
C ARG A 76 -5.36 2.64 -7.59
N LYS A 77 -6.29 1.99 -6.88
CA LYS A 77 -7.03 0.81 -7.39
C LYS A 77 -7.62 1.06 -8.77
N LYS A 78 -8.35 2.18 -8.92
CA LYS A 78 -9.01 2.57 -10.17
C LYS A 78 -8.01 2.84 -11.31
N GLY A 79 -6.88 3.49 -11.00
CA GLY A 79 -5.85 3.83 -11.99
C GLY A 79 -5.02 2.62 -12.46
N LEU A 80 -5.07 1.51 -11.73
CA LEU A 80 -4.33 0.28 -12.03
C LEU A 80 -5.19 -0.82 -12.69
N GLY A 81 -6.51 -0.62 -12.77
CA GLY A 81 -7.42 -1.55 -13.46
C GLY A 81 -7.83 -2.78 -12.65
N PHE A 82 -7.82 -2.70 -11.31
CA PHE A 82 -8.28 -3.76 -10.40
C PHE A 82 -9.76 -3.68 -10.02
#